data_AF-A0A2E6GFC9-F1
#
_entry.id   AF-A0A2E6GFC9-F1
#
_cell.length_a   1.000
_cell.length_b   1.000
_cell.length_c   1.000
_cell.angle_alpha   90.00
_cell.angle_beta   90.00
_cell.angle_gamma   90.00
#
_symmetry.space_group_name_H-M   'P 1'
#
loop_
_entity.id
_entity.type
_entity.pdbx_description
1 polymer ?
#
loop_
_entity_poly.entity_id
_entity_poly.type
_entity_poly.pdbx_seq_one_letter_code
_entity_poly.pdbx_strand_id
1 'polypeptide(L)'
;MVEIIVKELKMPKAIFYLLTFIFLLTIIGCSNEQAQSSQPGVLKQPGLKIKDSEIPEAVVKLPLLLWPSFEYKRLAWNHKTKVEYCLITESEGVEINIGSKVEVLDEARCLYVWLNSVQGAPKKYSTGIMRIRVVETGEEGWTWSKAVDFKE
;
A
#
# COMPACT_ATOMS: atom_id res chain seq x y z
N MET A 1 1.33 -49.08 -17.48
CA MET A 1 2.29 -48.56 -18.47
C MET A 1 3.22 -47.54 -17.79
N VAL A 2 3.93 -47.96 -16.73
CA VAL A 2 4.95 -47.16 -16.02
C VAL A 2 6.12 -48.05 -15.58
N GLU A 3 5.91 -49.38 -15.51
CA GLU A 3 6.96 -50.35 -15.16
C GLU A 3 8.00 -50.64 -16.26
N ILE A 4 7.89 -50.04 -17.46
CA ILE A 4 8.77 -50.37 -18.59
C ILE A 4 9.94 -49.38 -18.76
N ILE A 5 9.94 -48.23 -18.09
CA ILE A 5 11.01 -47.19 -18.26
C ILE A 5 12.08 -47.24 -17.14
N VAL A 6 12.08 -48.25 -16.26
CA VAL A 6 13.12 -48.42 -15.23
C VAL A 6 14.00 -49.66 -15.48
N LYS A 7 14.15 -50.05 -16.74
CA LYS A 7 15.22 -50.95 -17.17
C LYS A 7 16.17 -50.17 -18.08
N GLU A 8 17.47 -50.28 -17.79
CA GLU A 8 18.61 -49.67 -18.50
C GLU A 8 19.12 -48.30 -18.02
N LEU A 9 19.12 -48.04 -16.72
CA LEU A 9 20.14 -47.16 -16.12
C LEU A 9 20.58 -47.77 -14.79
N LYS A 10 21.78 -48.37 -14.78
CA LYS A 10 22.43 -48.92 -13.57
C LYS A 10 22.91 -47.76 -12.69
N MET A 11 21.96 -47.06 -12.08
CA MET A 11 22.23 -45.92 -11.23
C MET A 11 22.76 -46.43 -9.87
N PRO A 12 23.97 -46.06 -9.45
CA PRO A 12 24.49 -46.47 -8.15
C PRO A 12 23.54 -45.99 -7.04
N LYS A 13 23.27 -46.84 -6.06
CA LYS A 13 22.33 -46.58 -4.95
C LYS A 13 22.57 -45.21 -4.28
N ALA A 14 23.83 -44.77 -4.23
CA ALA A 14 24.22 -43.45 -3.74
C ALA A 14 23.60 -42.27 -4.52
N ILE A 15 23.42 -42.36 -5.84
CA ILE A 15 22.81 -41.31 -6.66
C ILE A 15 21.30 -41.25 -6.43
N PHE A 16 20.65 -42.39 -6.22
CA PHE A 16 19.22 -42.42 -5.85
C PHE A 16 18.98 -41.77 -4.47
N TYR A 17 19.86 -42.04 -3.50
CA TYR A 17 19.82 -41.38 -2.19
C TYR A 17 20.17 -39.88 -2.27
N LEU A 18 21.10 -39.48 -3.15
CA LEU A 18 21.45 -38.08 -3.36
C LEU A 18 20.28 -37.28 -3.96
N LEU A 19 19.59 -37.83 -4.97
CA LEU A 19 18.46 -37.17 -5.62
C LEU A 19 17.24 -37.03 -4.69
N THR A 20 16.99 -38.04 -3.85
CA THR A 20 15.94 -37.98 -2.82
C THR A 20 16.28 -37.00 -1.70
N PHE A 21 17.56 -36.88 -1.31
CA PHE A 21 18.03 -35.90 -0.34
C PHE A 21 17.93 -34.45 -0.85
N ILE A 22 18.21 -34.21 -2.14
CA ILE A 22 18.06 -32.88 -2.78
C ILE A 22 16.58 -32.47 -2.84
N PHE A 23 15.66 -33.40 -3.10
CA PHE A 23 14.22 -33.12 -3.12
C PHE A 23 13.69 -32.72 -1.72
N LEU A 24 14.20 -33.35 -0.66
CA LEU A 24 13.85 -33.02 0.74
C LEU A 24 14.35 -31.65 1.20
N LEU A 25 15.42 -31.11 0.59
CA LEU A 25 15.94 -29.77 0.91
C LEU A 25 15.12 -28.62 0.30
N THR A 26 14.24 -28.90 -0.67
CA THR A 26 13.45 -27.86 -1.35
C THR A 26 12.15 -27.48 -0.63
N ILE A 27 11.76 -28.19 0.44
CA ILE A 27 10.49 -27.98 1.15
C ILE A 27 10.61 -27.00 2.34
N ILE A 28 11.82 -26.49 2.63
CA ILE A 28 12.03 -25.40 3.60
C ILE A 28 12.09 -24.07 2.86
N GLY A 29 11.14 -23.84 1.95
CA GLY A 29 10.78 -22.50 1.56
C GLY A 29 9.84 -21.97 2.63
N CYS A 30 10.37 -21.24 3.63
CA CYS A 30 9.51 -20.35 4.39
C CYS A 30 8.93 -19.35 3.39
N SER A 31 7.70 -19.61 2.95
CA SER A 31 6.81 -18.58 2.49
C SER A 31 6.73 -17.57 3.63
N ASN A 32 7.50 -16.48 3.54
CA ASN A 32 7.14 -15.26 4.24
C ASN A 32 5.87 -14.72 3.56
N GLU A 33 4.77 -15.44 3.69
CA GLU A 33 3.48 -14.78 3.82
C GLU A 33 3.57 -14.04 5.14
N GLN A 34 4.16 -12.84 5.06
CA GLN A 34 4.05 -11.84 6.07
C GLN A 34 2.54 -11.60 6.18
N ALA A 35 1.91 -12.25 7.16
CA ALA A 35 0.53 -12.00 7.52
C ALA A 35 0.42 -10.49 7.63
N GLN A 36 -0.20 -9.85 6.62
CA GLN A 36 -0.46 -8.43 6.64
C GLN A 36 -1.34 -8.21 7.86
N SER A 37 -0.74 -7.71 8.92
CA SER A 37 -1.43 -7.35 10.16
C SER A 37 -2.34 -6.18 9.80
N SER A 38 -3.54 -6.52 9.33
CA SER A 38 -4.55 -5.56 8.97
C SER A 38 -4.98 -4.80 10.22
N GLN A 39 -4.77 -3.48 10.22
CA GLN A 39 -5.16 -2.64 11.34
C GLN A 39 -6.57 -2.07 11.09
N PRO A 40 -7.56 -2.36 11.94
CA PRO A 40 -8.92 -1.87 11.75
C PRO A 40 -9.03 -0.37 12.04
N GLY A 41 -9.93 0.31 11.32
CA GLY A 41 -10.24 1.72 11.54
C GLY A 41 -11.60 2.14 10.98
N VAL A 42 -11.91 3.42 11.14
CA VAL A 42 -13.14 4.05 10.64
C VAL A 42 -12.79 5.29 9.85
N LEU A 43 -13.41 5.48 8.69
CA LEU A 43 -13.18 6.67 7.87
C LEU A 43 -13.77 7.92 8.53
N LYS A 44 -12.99 8.99 8.51
CA LYS A 44 -13.38 10.35 8.90
C LYS A 44 -12.98 11.34 7.83
N GLN A 45 -13.49 12.57 7.92
CA GLN A 45 -13.04 13.66 7.05
C GLN A 45 -11.53 13.92 7.28
N PRO A 46 -10.68 13.75 6.25
CA PRO A 46 -9.26 14.03 6.38
C PRO A 46 -9.03 15.55 6.43
N GLY A 47 -8.18 15.98 7.35
CA GLY A 47 -7.88 17.38 7.56
C GLY A 47 -6.43 17.61 8.00
N LEU A 48 -5.84 18.72 7.52
CA LEU A 48 -4.49 19.15 7.89
C LEU A 48 -4.53 20.46 8.67
N LYS A 49 -3.92 20.46 9.86
CA LYS A 49 -3.74 21.66 10.67
C LYS A 49 -2.76 22.60 9.99
N ILE A 50 -3.13 23.86 9.86
CA ILE A 50 -2.28 24.93 9.35
C ILE A 50 -1.44 25.44 10.53
N LYS A 51 -0.11 25.30 10.47
CA LYS A 51 0.78 25.67 11.58
C LYS A 51 0.88 27.19 11.80
N ASP A 52 0.66 27.99 10.74
CA ASP A 52 0.91 29.44 10.74
C ASP A 52 -0.38 30.26 10.51
N SER A 53 -1.55 29.72 10.87
CA SER A 53 -2.81 30.48 10.75
C SER A 53 -3.00 31.40 11.94
N GLU A 54 -3.43 32.64 11.69
CA GLU A 54 -3.89 33.58 12.72
C GLU A 54 -5.11 33.04 13.49
N ILE A 55 -5.82 32.07 12.91
CA ILE A 55 -6.93 31.36 13.53
C ILE A 55 -6.35 30.09 14.17
N PRO A 56 -6.34 29.99 15.51
CA PRO A 56 -6.00 28.75 16.20
C PRO A 56 -6.86 27.61 15.64
N GLU A 57 -6.23 26.48 15.31
CA GLU A 57 -6.90 25.28 14.81
C GLU A 57 -7.46 25.34 13.38
N ALA A 58 -7.04 26.28 12.54
CA ALA A 58 -7.44 26.23 11.12
C ALA A 58 -7.07 24.87 10.47
N VAL A 59 -8.07 24.19 9.92
CA VAL A 59 -7.92 22.88 9.25
C VAL A 59 -8.28 23.00 7.78
N VAL A 60 -7.35 22.60 6.90
CA VAL A 60 -7.65 22.37 5.48
C VAL A 60 -8.28 20.99 5.34
N LYS A 61 -9.54 20.94 4.90
CA LYS A 61 -10.21 19.68 4.54
C LYS A 61 -9.62 19.13 3.25
N LEU A 62 -9.31 17.84 3.22
CA LEU A 62 -8.86 17.10 2.05
C LEU A 62 -10.04 16.33 1.44
N PRO A 63 -10.07 16.08 0.12
CA PRO A 63 -11.14 15.29 -0.49
C PRO A 63 -11.06 13.84 -0.02
N LEU A 64 -12.17 13.26 0.45
CA LEU A 64 -12.21 11.87 0.91
C LEU A 64 -12.45 10.96 -0.29
N LEU A 65 -11.36 10.48 -0.89
CA LEU A 65 -11.37 9.64 -2.08
C LEU A 65 -10.55 8.35 -1.86
N LEU A 66 -10.85 7.35 -2.67
CA LEU A 66 -10.11 6.10 -2.80
C LEU A 66 -9.47 6.06 -4.19
N TRP A 67 -8.13 6.10 -4.24
CA TRP A 67 -7.37 6.04 -5.48
C TRP A 67 -6.92 4.61 -5.78
N PRO A 68 -7.04 4.13 -7.03
CA PRO A 68 -6.58 2.78 -7.37
C PRO A 68 -5.05 2.64 -7.32
N SER A 69 -4.33 3.73 -7.59
CA SER A 69 -2.86 3.75 -7.63
C SER A 69 -2.33 5.18 -7.45
N PHE A 70 -1.00 5.30 -7.39
CA PHE A 70 -0.27 6.57 -7.36
C PHE A 70 1.15 6.36 -7.91
N GLU A 71 1.88 7.44 -8.17
CA GLU A 71 3.29 7.39 -8.60
C GLU A 71 4.22 7.95 -7.51
N TYR A 72 5.31 7.24 -7.19
CA TYR A 72 6.41 7.83 -6.43
C TYR A 72 7.27 8.70 -7.35
N LYS A 73 7.38 9.99 -7.02
CA LYS A 73 8.18 10.91 -7.83
C LYS A 73 9.05 11.82 -6.99
N ARG A 74 10.32 11.91 -7.36
CA ARG A 74 11.26 12.82 -6.73
C ARG A 74 11.24 14.18 -7.43
N LEU A 75 10.60 15.16 -6.81
CA LEU A 75 10.42 16.51 -7.35
C LEU A 75 11.07 17.55 -6.46
N ALA A 76 11.34 18.73 -7.03
CA ALA A 76 11.85 19.87 -6.28
C ALA A 76 10.83 20.32 -5.22
N TRP A 77 11.27 20.37 -3.96
CA TRP A 77 10.58 21.08 -2.89
C TRP A 77 10.86 22.58 -2.99
N ASN A 78 12.13 22.92 -3.20
CA ASN A 78 12.64 24.25 -3.52
C ASN A 78 13.82 24.15 -4.50
N HIS A 79 14.48 25.26 -4.82
CA HIS A 79 15.61 25.29 -5.76
C HIS A 79 16.82 24.40 -5.38
N LYS A 80 16.93 23.97 -4.12
CA LYS A 80 18.08 23.23 -3.59
C LYS A 80 17.77 21.79 -3.18
N THR A 81 16.51 21.49 -2.88
CA THR A 81 16.10 20.21 -2.29
C THR A 81 15.04 19.52 -3.12
N LYS A 82 15.23 18.22 -3.35
CA LYS A 82 14.24 17.33 -3.95
C LYS A 82 13.73 16.36 -2.90
N VAL A 83 12.41 16.24 -2.79
CA VAL A 83 11.74 15.28 -1.92
C VAL A 83 10.94 14.29 -2.76
N GLU A 84 10.67 13.12 -2.20
CA GLU A 84 9.75 12.16 -2.80
C GLU A 84 8.31 12.54 -2.49
N TYR A 85 7.46 12.54 -3.51
CA TYR A 85 6.02 12.73 -3.41
C TYR A 85 5.29 11.47 -3.83
N CYS A 86 4.12 11.23 -3.24
CA CYS A 86 3.06 10.47 -3.90
C CYS A 86 2.28 11.40 -4.82
N LEU A 87 2.38 11.18 -6.13
CA LEU A 87 1.57 11.87 -7.12
C LEU A 87 0.25 11.14 -7.28
N ILE A 88 -0.84 11.87 -7.06
CA ILE A 88 -2.20 11.39 -7.24
C ILE A 88 -2.97 12.36 -8.14
N THR A 89 -3.83 11.82 -8.98
CA THR A 89 -4.74 12.59 -9.82
C THR A 89 -6.12 12.56 -9.17
N GLU A 90 -6.68 13.74 -8.87
CA GLU A 90 -7.95 13.83 -8.14
C GLU A 90 -9.09 13.12 -8.87
N SER A 91 -9.16 13.23 -10.21
CA SER A 91 -10.20 12.62 -11.04
C SER A 91 -10.15 11.10 -11.13
N GLU A 92 -9.07 10.46 -10.68
CA GLU A 92 -8.95 8.99 -10.65
C GLU A 92 -9.48 8.39 -9.35
N GLY A 93 -9.79 9.23 -8.35
CA GLY A 93 -10.34 8.81 -7.08
C GLY A 93 -11.86 8.61 -7.15
N VAL A 94 -12.35 7.62 -6.41
CA VAL A 94 -13.79 7.42 -6.18
C VAL A 94 -14.17 7.89 -4.77
N GLU A 95 -15.36 8.45 -4.61
CA GLU A 95 -15.85 8.89 -3.31
C GLU A 95 -16.08 7.70 -2.38
N ILE A 96 -15.71 7.86 -1.11
CA ILE A 96 -15.95 6.88 -0.04
C ILE A 96 -16.59 7.56 1.16
N ASN A 97 -17.37 6.81 1.93
CA ASN A 97 -18.22 7.36 2.97
C ASN A 97 -17.50 7.51 4.31
N ILE A 98 -17.71 8.64 4.97
CA ILE A 98 -17.37 8.81 6.38
C ILE A 98 -18.15 7.77 7.20
N GLY A 99 -17.49 7.17 8.19
CA GLY A 99 -18.07 6.14 9.06
C GLY A 99 -17.90 4.72 8.55
N SER A 100 -17.50 4.52 7.28
CA SER A 100 -17.21 3.18 6.77
C SER A 100 -16.04 2.54 7.54
N LYS A 101 -16.22 1.26 7.88
CA LYS A 101 -15.16 0.45 8.51
C LYS A 101 -14.14 0.07 7.46
N VAL A 102 -12.87 0.15 7.83
CA VAL A 102 -11.76 -0.15 6.94
C VAL A 102 -10.71 -1.00 7.63
N GLU A 103 -9.92 -1.65 6.80
CA GLU A 103 -8.73 -2.43 7.14
C GLU A 103 -7.53 -1.77 6.47
N VAL A 104 -6.54 -1.31 7.24
CA VAL A 104 -5.29 -0.77 6.68
C VAL A 104 -4.38 -1.91 6.28
N LEU A 105 -4.01 -1.94 5.00
CA LEU A 105 -3.23 -3.01 4.38
C LEU A 105 -1.76 -2.65 4.20
N ASP A 106 -1.48 -1.36 3.96
CA ASP A 106 -0.13 -0.86 3.69
C ASP A 106 -0.05 0.66 3.88
N GLU A 107 1.16 1.19 4.05
CA GLU A 107 1.44 2.63 4.11
C GLU A 107 2.44 3.04 3.03
N ALA A 108 2.14 4.12 2.31
CA ALA A 108 3.08 4.63 1.33
C ALA A 108 4.27 5.30 2.05
N ARG A 109 5.48 5.11 1.53
CA ARG A 109 6.71 5.66 2.13
C ARG A 109 6.87 7.19 1.98
N CYS A 110 6.04 7.82 1.14
CA CYS A 110 6.12 9.26 0.89
C CYS A 110 5.57 10.04 2.10
N LEU A 111 6.23 11.14 2.45
CA LEU A 111 5.76 12.07 3.50
C LEU A 111 5.02 13.29 2.94
N TYR A 112 4.97 13.39 1.61
CA TYR A 112 4.38 14.49 0.88
C TYR A 112 3.52 13.95 -0.25
N VAL A 113 2.37 14.58 -0.46
CA VAL A 113 1.47 14.27 -1.56
C VAL A 113 1.42 15.46 -2.51
N TRP A 114 1.50 15.17 -3.81
CA TRP A 114 1.26 16.11 -4.88
C TRP A 114 -0.05 15.73 -5.56
N LEU A 115 -1.11 16.49 -5.28
CA LEU A 115 -2.44 16.28 -5.83
C LEU A 115 -2.59 17.12 -7.11
N ASN A 116 -2.69 16.46 -8.25
CA ASN A 116 -3.15 17.08 -9.48
C ASN A 116 -4.66 17.26 -9.37
N SER A 117 -5.06 18.48 -9.00
CA SER A 117 -6.47 18.79 -8.77
C SER A 117 -7.21 18.91 -10.10
N VAL A 118 -8.49 18.53 -10.09
CA VAL A 118 -9.39 18.78 -11.23
C VAL A 118 -9.64 20.29 -11.38
N GLN A 119 -9.49 21.05 -10.29
CA GLN A 119 -9.73 22.49 -10.25
C GLN A 119 -8.44 23.25 -9.92
N GLY A 120 -7.80 23.77 -10.96
CA GLY A 120 -6.69 24.71 -10.84
C GLY A 120 -5.32 24.05 -10.72
N ALA A 121 -4.39 24.76 -10.07
CA ALA A 121 -3.00 24.32 -9.97
C ALA A 121 -2.85 23.12 -9.01
N PRO A 122 -1.86 22.23 -9.25
CA PRO A 122 -1.59 21.12 -8.34
C PRO A 122 -1.26 21.60 -6.93
N LYS A 123 -1.76 20.86 -5.93
CA LYS A 123 -1.62 21.18 -4.51
C LYS A 123 -0.64 20.22 -3.85
N LYS A 124 0.17 20.73 -2.93
CA LYS A 124 1.14 19.95 -2.15
C LYS A 124 0.70 19.86 -0.71
N TYR A 125 0.75 18.68 -0.14
CA TYR A 125 0.35 18.42 1.24
C TYR A 125 1.46 17.67 1.99
N SER A 126 1.74 18.07 3.23
CA SER A 126 2.65 17.37 4.13
C SER A 126 1.88 16.28 4.89
N THR A 127 1.55 15.22 4.18
CA THR A 127 0.88 14.02 4.69
C THR A 127 1.21 12.83 3.79
N GLY A 128 1.03 11.62 4.29
CA GLY A 128 1.11 10.40 3.51
C GLY A 128 -0.27 9.89 3.06
N ILE A 129 -0.24 8.76 2.37
CA ILE A 129 -1.40 7.95 2.01
C ILE A 129 -1.19 6.51 2.50
N MET A 130 -2.29 5.78 2.67
CA MET A 130 -2.29 4.38 3.09
C MET A 130 -3.25 3.59 2.21
N ARG A 131 -2.93 2.32 1.98
CA ARG A 131 -3.80 1.39 1.29
C ARG A 131 -4.77 0.81 2.29
N ILE A 132 -6.05 0.88 1.96
CA ILE A 132 -7.14 0.37 2.78
C ILE A 132 -8.01 -0.60 1.98
N ARG A 133 -8.73 -1.46 2.70
CA ARG A 133 -9.90 -2.18 2.22
C ARG A 133 -11.14 -1.68 2.95
N VAL A 134 -12.20 -1.32 2.23
CA VAL A 134 -13.51 -1.01 2.83
C VAL A 134 -14.21 -2.32 3.17
N VAL A 135 -14.55 -2.53 4.44
CA VAL A 135 -15.05 -3.83 4.94
C VAL A 135 -16.38 -4.21 4.29
N GLU A 136 -17.26 -3.24 4.05
CA GLU A 136 -18.61 -3.50 3.52
C GLU A 136 -18.61 -3.86 2.04
N THR A 137 -17.78 -3.20 1.22
CA THR A 137 -17.74 -3.38 -0.23
C THR A 137 -16.62 -4.31 -0.69
N GLY A 138 -15.60 -4.52 0.13
CA GLY A 138 -14.37 -5.22 -0.25
C GLY A 138 -13.45 -4.43 -1.17
N GLU A 139 -13.80 -3.19 -1.52
CA GLU A 139 -13.00 -2.34 -2.40
C GLU A 139 -11.68 -1.95 -1.74
N GLU A 140 -10.62 -1.97 -2.53
CA GLU A 140 -9.28 -1.59 -2.08
C GLU A 140 -8.73 -0.41 -2.86
N GLY A 141 -7.97 0.42 -2.16
CA GLY A 141 -7.25 1.52 -2.78
C GLY A 141 -6.52 2.35 -1.75
N TRP A 142 -5.96 3.46 -2.21
CA TRP A 142 -5.19 4.38 -1.41
C TRP A 142 -6.06 5.55 -0.95
N THR A 143 -5.93 5.97 0.29
CA THR A 143 -6.54 7.20 0.79
C THR A 143 -5.58 7.94 1.71
N TRP A 144 -5.96 9.13 2.16
CA TRP A 144 -5.13 9.93 3.06
C TRP A 144 -4.85 9.19 4.37
N SER A 145 -3.62 9.25 4.87
CA SER A 145 -3.32 8.67 6.19
C SER A 145 -4.07 9.34 7.34
N LYS A 146 -4.58 10.56 7.12
CA LYS A 146 -5.44 11.30 8.06
C LYS A 146 -6.93 10.97 7.93
N ALA A 147 -7.32 10.13 6.97
CA ALA A 147 -8.71 9.71 6.78
C ALA A 147 -9.12 8.55 7.70
N VAL A 148 -8.17 7.80 8.27
CA VAL A 148 -8.46 6.66 9.14
C VAL A 148 -8.37 7.07 10.60
N ASP A 149 -9.42 6.78 11.35
CA ASP A 149 -9.44 6.80 12.80
C ASP A 149 -9.24 5.38 13.32
N PHE A 150 -8.08 5.11 13.90
CA PHE A 150 -7.76 3.81 14.46
C PHE A 150 -8.54 3.62 15.76
N LYS A 151 -9.21 2.47 15.89
CA LYS A 151 -9.79 2.09 17.19
C LYS A 151 -8.65 1.56 18.05
N GLU A 152 -8.44 2.20 19.21
CA GLU A 152 -7.65 1.63 20.31
C GLU A 152 -8.31 0.35 20.85
#